data_AF-A0A5K1G3S7-F1
#
_entry.id   AF-A0A5K1G3S7-F1
#
_cell.length_a   1.000
_cell.length_b   1.000
_cell.length_c   1.000
_cell.angle_alpha   90.00
_cell.angle_beta   90.00
_cell.angle_gamma   90.00
#
_symmetry.space_group_name_H-M   'P 1'
#
loop_
_entity.id
_entity.type
_entity.pdbx_description
1 polymer ?
#
loop_
_entity_poly.entity_id
_entity_poly.type
_entity_poly.pdbx_seq_one_letter_code
_entity_poly.pdbx_strand_id
1 'polypeptide(L)'
;MIIVGEEEGGAIAALCTLWLLMNWSSPSLPLCITFDAPFIGGDELQKAVGTVEQWTAQFWHVTRRRYDWHFYSDSGRYEPFGTYFLISDSGCVCVDDPDSARELLQVKSPSSDGHFLDNDHGRRYSGLKEYGMLRKKLEKTPLPKSRNIEATGFQECLMVDLALQLDSAGIGFNHE
;
A
#
# COMPACT_ATOMS: atom_id res chain seq x y z
N MET A 1 12.23 17.29 -3.84
CA MET A 1 11.13 17.85 -3.00
C MET A 1 10.26 16.69 -2.56
N ILE A 2 9.78 16.66 -1.32
CA ILE A 2 8.88 15.60 -0.83
C ILE A 2 7.52 16.21 -0.52
N ILE A 3 6.47 15.64 -1.07
CA ILE A 3 5.08 16.02 -0.82
C ILE A 3 4.42 14.87 -0.08
N VAL A 4 3.79 15.18 1.06
CA VAL A 4 3.20 14.18 1.94
C VAL A 4 1.76 14.55 2.22
N GLY A 5 0.88 13.56 2.30
CA GLY A 5 -0.51 13.74 2.70
C GLY A 5 -1.13 12.46 3.25
N GLU A 6 -2.15 12.60 4.07
CA GLU A 6 -2.93 11.49 4.65
C GLU A 6 -4.39 11.62 4.20
N GLU A 7 -5.07 10.49 3.99
CA GLU A 7 -6.46 10.41 3.55
C GLU A 7 -6.71 11.29 2.30
N GLU A 8 -7.70 12.18 2.32
CA GLU A 8 -7.98 13.12 1.22
C GLU A 8 -6.81 14.07 0.95
N GLY A 9 -6.04 14.44 1.98
CA GLY A 9 -4.83 15.24 1.83
C GLY A 9 -3.74 14.50 1.04
N GLY A 10 -3.72 13.16 1.11
CA GLY A 10 -2.87 12.33 0.26
C GLY A 10 -3.27 12.35 -1.21
N ALA A 11 -4.56 12.37 -1.51
CA ALA A 11 -5.06 12.56 -2.88
C ALA A 11 -4.63 13.93 -3.44
N ILE A 12 -4.74 14.99 -2.63
CA ILE A 12 -4.25 16.32 -2.98
C ILE A 12 -2.73 16.31 -3.22
N ALA A 13 -1.96 15.67 -2.34
CA ALA A 13 -0.50 15.54 -2.48
C ALA A 13 -0.10 14.85 -3.80
N ALA A 14 -0.81 13.78 -4.16
CA ALA A 14 -0.57 13.07 -5.41
C ALA A 14 -0.92 13.92 -6.65
N LEU A 15 -2.05 14.62 -6.64
CA LEU A 15 -2.42 15.58 -7.70
C LEU A 15 -1.41 16.72 -7.82
N CYS A 16 -0.95 17.29 -6.70
CA CYS A 16 0.10 18.32 -6.69
C CYS A 16 1.41 17.81 -7.29
N THR A 17 1.78 16.55 -6.99
CA THR A 17 2.98 15.92 -7.53
C THR A 17 2.85 15.71 -9.04
N LEU A 18 1.71 15.22 -9.53
CA LEU A 18 1.44 15.10 -10.96
C LEU A 18 1.56 16.45 -11.68
N TRP A 19 0.96 17.50 -11.10
CA TRP A 19 1.05 18.84 -11.66
C TRP A 19 2.51 19.31 -11.79
N LEU A 20 3.34 19.04 -10.78
CA LEU A 20 4.77 19.37 -10.83
C LEU A 20 5.52 18.54 -11.87
N LEU A 21 5.28 17.23 -11.95
CA LEU A 21 5.91 16.37 -12.95
C LEU A 21 5.60 16.82 -14.38
N MET A 22 4.38 17.31 -14.63
CA MET A 22 3.95 17.80 -15.94
C MET A 22 4.49 19.19 -16.28
N ASN A 23 4.63 20.09 -15.31
CA ASN A 23 4.85 21.52 -15.56
C ASN A 23 6.21 22.04 -15.12
N TRP A 24 6.98 21.25 -14.37
CA TRP A 24 8.22 21.71 -13.75
C TRP A 24 9.46 21.03 -14.35
N SER A 25 10.28 21.80 -15.06
CA SER A 25 11.55 21.33 -15.62
C SER A 25 12.69 21.38 -14.59
N SER A 26 12.63 20.53 -13.56
CA SER A 26 13.71 20.34 -12.59
C SER A 26 14.50 19.07 -12.90
N PRO A 27 15.83 19.07 -12.70
CA PRO A 27 16.60 17.83 -12.68
C PRO A 27 16.22 16.88 -11.53
N SER A 28 15.57 17.39 -10.48
CA SER A 28 15.10 16.57 -9.34
C SER A 28 13.58 16.42 -9.38
N LEU A 29 13.11 15.20 -9.60
CA LEU A 29 11.69 14.89 -9.56
C LEU A 29 11.14 14.97 -8.12
N PRO A 30 9.90 15.45 -7.93
CA PRO A 30 9.25 15.40 -6.63
C PRO A 30 8.91 13.95 -6.24
N LEU A 31 9.06 13.62 -4.96
CA LEU A 31 8.61 12.35 -4.37
C LEU A 31 7.29 12.60 -3.62
N CYS A 32 6.29 11.76 -3.88
CA CYS A 32 5.00 11.77 -3.19
C CYS A 32 4.91 10.58 -2.24
N ILE A 33 4.61 10.83 -0.97
CA ILE A 33 4.34 9.78 0.02
C ILE A 33 2.94 10.04 0.60
N THR A 34 2.02 9.11 0.37
CA THR A 34 0.65 9.23 0.87
C THR A 34 0.36 8.16 1.90
N PHE A 35 -0.56 8.45 2.81
CA PHE A 35 -0.98 7.56 3.89
C PHE A 35 -2.49 7.36 3.85
N ASP A 36 -2.95 6.13 3.66
CA ASP A 36 -4.38 5.75 3.58
C ASP A 36 -5.18 6.64 2.60
N ALA A 37 -4.55 7.05 1.50
CA ALA A 37 -5.14 7.96 0.52
C ALA A 37 -5.99 7.20 -0.51
N PRO A 38 -7.16 7.73 -0.91
CA PRO A 38 -7.95 7.11 -1.97
C PRO A 38 -7.20 7.11 -3.30
N PHE A 39 -7.55 6.18 -4.18
CA PHE A 39 -7.07 6.21 -5.55
C PHE A 39 -7.51 7.50 -6.25
N ILE A 40 -6.66 8.01 -7.14
CA ILE A 40 -6.96 9.18 -7.94
C ILE A 40 -6.89 8.83 -9.42
N GLY A 41 -7.93 9.22 -10.17
CA GLY A 41 -8.06 8.93 -11.60
C GLY A 41 -8.32 7.45 -11.95
N GLY A 42 -8.81 7.21 -13.16
CA GLY A 42 -9.07 5.86 -13.69
C GLY A 42 -7.97 5.39 -14.64
N ASP A 43 -8.29 4.40 -15.47
CA ASP A 43 -7.36 3.73 -16.41
C ASP A 43 -6.51 4.69 -17.24
N GLU A 44 -7.08 5.79 -17.73
CA GLU A 44 -6.37 6.75 -18.57
C GLU A 44 -5.23 7.43 -17.80
N LEU A 45 -5.46 7.79 -16.53
CA LEU A 45 -4.44 8.39 -15.69
C LEU A 45 -3.38 7.36 -15.31
N GLN A 46 -3.80 6.16 -14.91
CA GLN A 46 -2.87 5.07 -14.61
C GLN A 46 -1.93 4.81 -15.80
N LYS A 47 -2.48 4.68 -17.01
CA LYS A 47 -1.69 4.47 -18.25
C LYS A 47 -0.75 5.64 -18.53
N ALA A 48 -1.23 6.87 -18.38
CA ALA A 48 -0.42 8.07 -18.60
C ALA A 48 0.78 8.14 -17.65
N VAL A 49 0.57 7.86 -16.35
CA VAL A 49 1.66 7.81 -15.36
C VAL A 49 2.61 6.64 -15.66
N GLY A 50 2.06 5.46 -15.97
CA GLY A 50 2.83 4.26 -16.30
C GLY A 50 3.69 4.36 -17.56
N THR A 51 3.36 5.28 -18.48
CA THR A 51 4.13 5.50 -19.72
C THR A 51 5.49 6.13 -19.43
N VAL A 52 5.65 6.84 -18.31
CA VAL A 52 6.91 7.48 -17.89
C VAL A 52 7.42 6.78 -16.65
N GLU A 53 8.36 5.83 -16.82
CA GLU A 53 8.90 5.01 -15.73
C GLU A 53 9.38 5.85 -14.53
N GLN A 54 10.01 7.00 -14.79
CA GLN A 54 10.50 7.89 -13.74
C GLN A 54 9.38 8.55 -12.94
N TRP A 55 8.15 8.66 -13.47
CA TRP A 55 7.00 9.22 -12.77
C TRP A 55 6.39 8.19 -11.81
N THR A 56 6.19 6.96 -12.27
CA THR A 56 5.65 5.87 -11.42
C THR A 56 6.49 5.69 -10.15
N ALA A 57 7.81 5.75 -10.27
CA ALA A 57 8.74 5.63 -9.13
C ALA A 57 8.64 6.77 -8.09
N GLN A 58 7.93 7.86 -8.40
CA GLN A 58 7.74 8.98 -7.48
C GLN A 58 6.56 8.82 -6.54
N PHE A 59 5.69 7.84 -6.75
CA PHE A 59 4.47 7.70 -5.96
C PHE A 59 4.58 6.51 -5.03
N TRP A 60 4.55 6.79 -3.73
CA TRP A 60 4.57 5.80 -2.67
C TRP A 60 3.30 5.92 -1.83
N HIS A 61 2.46 4.90 -1.87
CA HIS A 61 1.18 4.84 -1.20
C HIS A 61 1.26 3.88 -0.01
N VAL A 62 1.31 4.42 1.19
CA VAL A 62 1.35 3.64 2.43
C VAL A 62 -0.09 3.36 2.85
N THR A 63 -0.50 2.10 2.79
CA THR A 63 -1.87 1.72 3.15
C THR A 63 -1.86 0.72 4.28
N ARG A 64 -2.60 1.03 5.34
CA ARG A 64 -2.91 0.06 6.39
C ARG A 64 -4.06 -0.81 5.93
N ARG A 65 -3.97 -2.10 6.23
CA ARG A 65 -5.09 -2.98 5.98
C ARG A 65 -6.21 -2.73 7.00
N ARG A 66 -7.24 -1.99 6.59
CA ARG A 66 -8.46 -1.75 7.37
C ARG A 66 -9.67 -2.43 6.70
N TYR A 67 -10.67 -2.78 7.50
CA TYR A 67 -11.86 -3.53 7.05
C TYR A 67 -12.74 -2.76 6.04
N ASP A 68 -12.48 -1.46 5.84
CA ASP A 68 -13.40 -0.50 5.22
C ASP A 68 -12.84 0.19 3.96
N TRP A 69 -11.71 -0.26 3.39
CA TRP A 69 -11.16 0.29 2.13
C TRP A 69 -12.16 0.27 0.96
N HIS A 70 -13.19 -0.60 1.06
CA HIS A 70 -14.34 -0.64 0.17
C HIS A 70 -14.95 0.76 -0.06
N PHE A 71 -15.03 1.64 0.95
CA PHE A 71 -15.62 2.98 0.79
C PHE A 71 -14.85 3.89 -0.18
N TYR A 72 -13.56 3.64 -0.38
CA TYR A 72 -12.71 4.44 -1.28
C TYR A 72 -12.56 3.84 -2.68
N SER A 73 -12.97 2.57 -2.87
CA SER A 73 -12.79 1.81 -4.12
C SER A 73 -14.10 1.39 -4.81
N ASP A 74 -15.27 1.63 -4.18
CA ASP A 74 -16.58 1.03 -4.52
C ASP A 74 -17.12 1.29 -5.94
N SER A 75 -16.51 2.16 -6.73
CA SER A 75 -16.99 2.43 -8.10
C SER A 75 -16.25 1.69 -9.19
N GLY A 76 -15.11 1.05 -8.90
CA GLY A 76 -14.25 0.46 -9.95
C GLY A 76 -13.76 1.45 -11.01
N ARG A 77 -14.00 2.76 -10.81
CA ARG A 77 -13.66 3.87 -11.72
C ARG A 77 -12.28 4.46 -11.45
N TYR A 78 -11.67 4.08 -10.34
CA TYR A 78 -10.37 4.58 -9.93
C TYR A 78 -9.36 3.44 -9.93
N GLU A 79 -8.17 3.73 -10.42
CA GLU A 79 -7.12 2.75 -10.59
C GLU A 79 -5.89 3.10 -9.76
N PRO A 80 -5.21 2.10 -9.15
CA PRO A 80 -3.94 2.33 -8.49
C PRO A 80 -2.85 2.62 -9.52
N PHE A 81 -1.91 3.48 -9.14
CA PHE A 81 -0.64 3.70 -9.82
C PHE A 81 0.45 3.95 -8.77
N GLY A 82 1.72 3.85 -9.17
CA GLY A 82 2.84 3.96 -8.23
C GLY A 82 3.05 2.71 -7.40
N THR A 83 3.87 2.82 -6.36
CA THR A 83 4.20 1.71 -5.45
C THR A 83 3.35 1.78 -4.19
N TYR A 84 2.69 0.68 -3.85
CA TYR A 84 1.93 0.52 -2.62
C TYR A 84 2.76 -0.21 -1.57
N PHE A 85 2.83 0.37 -0.37
CA PHE A 85 3.40 -0.25 0.81
C PHE A 85 2.27 -0.66 1.75
N LEU A 86 1.88 -1.93 1.67
CA LEU A 86 0.78 -2.49 2.44
C LEU A 86 1.31 -2.93 3.80
N ILE A 87 0.73 -2.40 4.88
CA ILE A 87 1.12 -2.70 6.25
C ILE A 87 0.03 -3.51 6.94
N SER A 88 0.44 -4.61 7.57
CA SER A 88 -0.38 -5.48 8.40
C SER A 88 0.26 -5.68 9.78
N ASP A 89 -0.39 -6.47 10.63
CA ASP A 89 0.17 -6.88 11.90
C ASP A 89 1.26 -7.96 11.80
N SER A 90 1.28 -8.73 10.71
CA SER A 90 2.27 -9.77 10.43
C SER A 90 3.51 -9.22 9.72
N GLY A 91 3.39 -8.09 9.02
CA GLY A 91 4.51 -7.48 8.32
C GLY A 91 4.10 -6.39 7.35
N CYS A 92 4.86 -6.26 6.28
CA CYS A 92 4.59 -5.33 5.21
C CYS A 92 5.06 -5.90 3.87
N VAL A 93 4.40 -5.50 2.78
CA VAL A 93 4.77 -5.86 1.42
C VAL A 93 4.75 -4.62 0.51
N CYS A 94 5.69 -4.55 -0.43
CA CYS A 94 5.68 -3.57 -1.51
C CYS A 94 5.02 -4.19 -2.73
N VAL A 95 4.12 -3.46 -3.37
CA VAL A 95 3.42 -3.88 -4.58
C VAL A 95 3.47 -2.73 -5.58
N ASP A 96 4.10 -2.95 -6.72
CA ASP A 96 4.25 -1.98 -7.81
C ASP A 96 3.35 -2.30 -9.01
N ASP A 97 2.95 -3.56 -9.18
CA ASP A 97 1.95 -3.97 -10.16
C ASP A 97 0.56 -3.44 -9.76
N PRO A 98 -0.10 -2.62 -10.60
CA PRO A 98 -1.36 -1.99 -10.25
C PRO A 98 -2.52 -2.98 -10.11
N ASP A 99 -2.55 -4.03 -10.94
CA ASP A 99 -3.59 -5.05 -10.86
C ASP A 99 -3.49 -5.82 -9.53
N SER A 100 -2.27 -6.23 -9.16
CA SER A 100 -1.98 -6.84 -7.85
C SER A 100 -2.32 -5.89 -6.71
N ALA A 101 -1.98 -4.60 -6.79
CA ALA A 101 -2.31 -3.62 -5.76
C ALA A 101 -3.82 -3.49 -5.58
N ARG A 102 -4.58 -3.44 -6.69
CA ARG A 102 -6.05 -3.41 -6.67
C ARG A 102 -6.62 -4.65 -5.99
N GLU A 103 -6.17 -5.84 -6.40
CA GLU A 103 -6.64 -7.11 -5.83
C GLU A 103 -6.35 -7.16 -4.33
N LEU A 104 -5.11 -6.92 -3.92
CA LEU A 104 -4.65 -6.99 -2.53
C LEU A 104 -5.39 -6.00 -1.62
N LEU A 105 -5.71 -4.81 -2.11
CA LEU A 105 -6.49 -3.80 -1.39
C LEU A 105 -7.98 -4.15 -1.29
N GLN A 106 -8.50 -5.00 -2.18
CA GLN A 106 -9.87 -5.51 -2.15
C GLN A 106 -10.02 -6.81 -1.34
N VAL A 107 -8.92 -7.52 -1.03
CA VAL A 107 -8.97 -8.74 -0.21
C VAL A 107 -9.43 -8.40 1.22
N LYS A 108 -10.66 -8.79 1.54
CA LYS A 108 -11.20 -8.74 2.91
C LYS A 108 -10.25 -9.44 3.88
N SER A 109 -9.90 -8.79 4.98
CA SER A 109 -9.18 -9.46 6.07
C SER A 109 -10.03 -10.62 6.61
N PRO A 110 -9.50 -11.85 6.67
CA PRO A 110 -10.17 -12.91 7.40
C PRO A 110 -10.31 -12.46 8.85
N SER A 111 -11.53 -12.51 9.35
CA SER A 111 -11.91 -12.12 10.70
C SER A 111 -10.95 -12.66 11.76
N SER A 112 -10.24 -11.75 12.45
CA SER A 112 -9.90 -11.95 13.86
C SER A 112 -10.91 -11.14 14.65
N ASP A 113 -11.39 -11.71 15.75
CA ASP A 113 -12.34 -11.11 16.69
C ASP A 113 -12.21 -9.60 16.85
N GLY A 114 -13.36 -8.94 17.02
CA GLY A 114 -13.52 -7.50 17.25
C GLY A 114 -12.87 -6.96 18.54
N HIS A 115 -11.59 -7.22 18.77
CA HIS A 115 -10.82 -6.72 19.90
C HIS A 115 -10.07 -5.41 19.63
N PHE A 116 -10.14 -4.85 18.41
CA PHE A 116 -9.80 -3.44 18.16
C PHE A 116 -11.02 -2.53 17.99
N LEU A 117 -12.24 -3.07 18.11
CA LEU A 117 -13.43 -2.26 18.36
C LEU A 117 -13.64 -2.11 19.87
N ASP A 118 -12.65 -1.59 20.58
CA ASP A 118 -12.92 -1.02 21.90
C ASP A 118 -13.38 0.43 21.69
N ASN A 119 -14.69 0.61 21.62
CA ASN A 119 -15.44 1.73 22.20
C ASN A 119 -14.91 3.16 22.02
N ASP A 120 -14.36 3.53 20.87
CA ASP A 120 -13.92 4.92 20.69
C ASP A 120 -14.21 5.46 19.28
N HIS A 121 -15.48 5.79 19.06
CA HIS A 121 -15.93 6.67 17.98
C HIS A 121 -15.25 8.08 18.05
N GLY A 122 -14.38 8.35 19.04
CA GLY A 122 -13.62 9.58 19.21
C GLY A 122 -12.20 9.59 18.60
N ARG A 123 -11.71 8.49 18.00
CA ARG A 123 -10.30 8.38 17.56
C ARG A 123 -10.03 8.50 16.05
N ARG A 124 -10.79 9.30 15.31
CA ARG A 124 -10.47 9.67 13.92
C ARG A 124 -9.15 10.48 13.76
N TYR A 125 -8.44 10.80 14.84
CA TYR A 125 -7.23 11.63 14.82
C TYR A 125 -5.93 10.90 15.24
N SER A 126 -5.86 9.55 15.17
CA SER A 126 -4.65 8.79 15.57
C SER A 126 -3.85 8.16 14.43
N GLY A 127 -4.13 8.47 13.15
CA GLY A 127 -3.48 7.88 11.99
C GLY A 127 -1.94 7.89 12.06
N LEU A 128 -1.33 9.06 12.28
CA LEU A 128 0.12 9.19 12.48
C LEU A 128 0.67 8.47 13.72
N LYS A 129 -0.07 8.42 14.83
CA LYS A 129 0.38 7.71 16.05
C LYS A 129 0.43 6.20 15.79
N GLU A 130 -0.52 5.69 15.03
CA GLU A 130 -0.56 4.30 14.60
C GLU A 130 0.56 3.97 13.62
N TYR A 131 0.87 4.81 12.62
CA TYR A 131 2.05 4.59 11.76
C TYR A 131 3.36 4.59 12.55
N GLY A 132 3.51 5.48 13.53
CA GLY A 132 4.67 5.49 14.42
C GLY A 132 4.79 4.20 15.24
N MET A 133 3.67 3.62 15.68
CA MET A 133 3.64 2.33 16.38
C MET A 133 3.92 1.16 15.43
N LEU A 134 3.31 1.15 14.24
CA LEU A 134 3.54 0.14 13.21
C LEU A 134 5.01 0.12 12.77
N ARG A 135 5.61 1.28 12.51
CA ARG A 135 7.04 1.41 12.21
C ARG A 135 7.90 0.77 13.30
N LYS A 136 7.62 1.07 14.58
CA LYS A 136 8.36 0.48 15.72
C LYS A 136 8.15 -1.03 15.86
N LYS A 137 6.98 -1.54 15.45
CA LYS A 137 6.68 -2.97 15.42
C LYS A 137 7.49 -3.62 14.28
N LEU A 138 7.40 -3.09 13.07
CA LEU A 138 8.14 -3.55 11.88
C LEU A 138 9.66 -3.51 12.06
N GLU A 139 10.22 -2.50 12.73
CA GLU A 139 11.66 -2.47 13.06
C GLU A 139 12.09 -3.66 13.95
N LYS A 140 11.16 -4.22 14.72
CA LYS A 140 11.40 -5.37 15.60
C LYS A 140 11.02 -6.69 14.95
N THR A 141 10.12 -6.67 13.96
CA THR A 141 9.77 -7.86 13.19
C THR A 141 10.91 -8.17 12.21
N PRO A 142 11.50 -9.37 12.21
CA PRO A 142 12.44 -9.74 11.17
C PRO A 142 11.68 -9.72 9.84
N LEU A 143 12.06 -8.81 8.92
CA LEU A 143 11.61 -8.87 7.54
C LEU A 143 11.79 -10.32 7.04
N PRO A 144 10.84 -10.88 6.28
CA PRO A 144 11.03 -12.17 5.63
C PRO A 144 12.24 -12.07 4.71
N LYS A 145 13.43 -12.38 5.24
CA LYS A 145 14.60 -12.68 4.42
C LYS A 145 14.23 -13.97 3.73
N SER A 146 14.37 -14.01 2.40
CA SER A 146 14.18 -15.22 1.60
C SER A 146 14.80 -16.39 2.37
N ARG A 147 13.96 -17.26 2.94
CA ARG A 147 14.49 -18.48 3.55
C ARG A 147 15.08 -19.26 2.38
N ASN A 148 16.26 -19.87 2.57
CA ASN A 148 16.72 -20.89 1.64
C ASN A 148 15.72 -22.04 1.76
N ILE A 149 14.64 -21.97 1.01
CA ILE A 149 13.63 -23.01 0.92
C ILE A 149 14.27 -24.06 0.03
N GLU A 150 14.48 -25.25 0.59
CA GLU A 150 14.83 -26.44 -0.18
C GLU A 150 13.60 -26.86 -1.00
N ALA A 151 13.21 -26.04 -1.96
CA ALA A 151 12.19 -26.35 -2.95
C ALA A 151 12.88 -27.05 -4.12
N THR A 152 12.27 -28.15 -4.56
CA THR A 152 12.87 -29.06 -5.53
C THR A 152 12.81 -28.52 -6.96
N GLY A 153 12.12 -27.39 -7.18
CA GLY A 153 12.06 -26.66 -8.44
C GLY A 153 11.78 -25.16 -8.31
N PHE A 154 12.15 -24.39 -9.35
CA PHE A 154 12.01 -22.92 -9.41
C PHE A 154 10.57 -22.42 -9.17
N GLN A 155 9.59 -23.13 -9.72
CA GLN A 155 8.17 -22.78 -9.57
C GLN A 155 7.66 -22.98 -8.14
N GLU A 156 8.20 -23.97 -7.43
CA GLU A 156 7.88 -24.22 -6.02
C GLU A 156 8.46 -23.12 -5.12
N CYS A 157 9.71 -22.67 -5.39
CA CYS A 157 10.30 -21.50 -4.71
C CYS A 157 9.46 -20.23 -4.89
N LEU A 158 9.00 -19.96 -6.11
CA LEU A 158 8.17 -18.78 -6.41
C LEU A 158 6.84 -18.80 -5.67
N MET A 159 6.19 -19.96 -5.60
CA MET A 159 4.93 -20.10 -4.87
C MET A 159 5.12 -19.90 -3.37
N VAL A 160 6.22 -20.40 -2.80
CA VAL A 160 6.52 -20.21 -1.37
C VAL A 160 6.87 -18.74 -1.08
N ASP A 161 7.63 -18.07 -1.94
CA ASP A 161 7.94 -16.65 -1.75
C ASP A 161 6.68 -15.79 -1.85
N LEU A 162 5.82 -16.05 -2.85
CA LEU A 162 4.53 -15.38 -2.97
C LEU A 162 3.65 -15.63 -1.75
N ALA A 163 3.60 -16.87 -1.24
CA ALA A 163 2.84 -17.18 -0.02
C ALA A 163 3.36 -16.41 1.21
N LEU A 164 4.68 -16.27 1.36
CA LEU A 164 5.28 -15.47 2.45
C LEU A 164 4.98 -13.97 2.31
N GLN A 165 4.98 -13.44 1.08
CA GLN A 165 4.62 -12.05 0.81
C GLN A 165 3.14 -11.78 1.10
N LEU A 166 2.25 -12.70 0.70
CA LEU A 166 0.83 -12.64 1.01
C LEU A 166 0.61 -12.73 2.53
N ASP A 167 1.27 -13.64 3.25
CA ASP A 167 1.20 -13.72 4.71
C ASP A 167 1.67 -12.42 5.38
N SER A 168 2.73 -11.79 4.86
CA SER A 168 3.21 -10.47 5.32
C SER A 168 2.21 -9.35 5.04
N ALA A 169 1.42 -9.46 3.96
CA ALA A 169 0.26 -8.60 3.69
C ALA A 169 -0.96 -8.91 4.58
N GLY A 170 -0.85 -9.93 5.45
CA GLY A 170 -1.93 -10.46 6.29
C GLY A 170 -2.92 -11.35 5.52
N ILE A 171 -2.56 -11.83 4.32
CA ILE A 171 -3.36 -12.67 3.44
C ILE A 171 -2.82 -14.10 3.54
N GLY A 172 -3.45 -14.94 4.36
CA GLY A 172 -2.94 -16.28 4.60
C GLY A 172 -3.79 -17.08 5.57
N PHE A 173 -3.55 -18.39 5.64
CA PHE A 173 -4.36 -19.34 6.38
C PHE A 173 -4.42 -18.99 7.87
N ASN A 174 -5.64 -18.95 8.40
CA ASN A 174 -5.88 -19.04 9.83
C ASN A 174 -5.06 -20.23 10.35
N HIS A 175 -4.09 -19.98 11.22
CA HIS A 175 -3.61 -21.01 12.11
C HIS A 175 -4.76 -21.33 13.08
N GLU A 176 -5.58 -22.31 12.72
CA GLU A 176 -6.36 -23.08 13.69
C GLU A 176 -5.43 -23.84 14.65
#